data_AF-A0A966FBK5-F1
#
_entry.id   AF-A0A966FBK5-F1
#
_cell.length_a   1.000
_cell.length_b   1.000
_cell.length_c   1.000
_cell.angle_alpha   90.00
_cell.angle_beta   90.00
_cell.angle_gamma   90.00
#
_symmetry.space_group_name_H-M   'P 1'
#
loop_
_entity.id
_entity.type
_entity.pdbx_description
1 polymer ?
#
loop_
_entity_poly.entity_id
_entity_poly.type
_entity_poly.pdbx_seq_one_letter_code
_entity_poly.pdbx_strand_id
1 'polypeptide(L)'
;MFYLLLFVLIILVAMHDFRSGRIPNWVTLPLLGIGLISNFPSASLRAGPGALESGAFVVTWLACLLLFLAWRAGWVGGGDAKLWMALLWLAPAALAQTAALVMSGTFIL
;
A
#
# COMPACT_ATOMS: atom_id res chain seq x y z
N MET A 1 6.17 -17.28 -5.33
CA MET A 1 5.95 -16.77 -6.71
C MET A 1 5.35 -15.36 -6.72
N PHE A 2 4.21 -15.13 -6.05
CA PHE A 2 3.51 -13.84 -6.06
C PHE A 2 4.37 -12.64 -5.66
N TYR A 3 5.09 -12.70 -4.53
CA TYR A 3 5.95 -11.59 -4.07
C TYR A 3 7.12 -11.29 -5.03
N LEU A 4 7.61 -12.29 -5.76
CA LEU A 4 8.68 -12.10 -6.75
C LEU A 4 8.15 -11.36 -7.98
N LEU A 5 6.94 -11.69 -8.44
CA LEU A 5 6.26 -10.94 -9.50
C LEU A 5 5.96 -9.50 -9.07
N LEU A 6 5.50 -9.31 -7.83
CA LEU A 6 5.27 -7.98 -7.26
C LEU A 6 6.58 -7.17 -7.20
N PHE A 7 7.67 -7.78 -6.77
CA PHE A 7 8.98 -7.14 -6.72
C PHE A 7 9.46 -6.69 -8.11
N VAL A 8 9.35 -7.58 -9.11
CA VAL A 8 9.67 -7.24 -10.51
C VAL A 8 8.76 -6.10 -11.02
N LEU A 9 7.46 -6.14 -10.71
CA LEU A 9 6.53 -5.08 -11.10
C LEU A 9 6.90 -3.73 -10.48
N ILE A 10 7.26 -3.70 -9.20
CA ILE A 10 7.71 -2.46 -8.53
C ILE A 10 8.98 -1.91 -9.19
N ILE A 11 9.95 -2.76 -9.53
CA ILE A 11 11.16 -2.32 -10.25
C ILE A 11 10.78 -1.71 -11.60
N LEU A 12 9.90 -2.35 -12.36
CA LEU A 12 9.44 -1.82 -13.65
C LEU A 12 8.70 -0.48 -13.50
N VAL A 13 7.86 -0.35 -12.48
CA VAL A 13 7.17 0.91 -12.17
C VAL A 13 8.16 1.99 -11.78
N ALA A 14 9.16 1.69 -10.95
CA ALA A 14 10.21 2.63 -10.57
C ALA A 14 11.07 3.07 -11.77
N MET A 15 11.42 2.14 -12.66
CA MET A 15 12.11 2.47 -13.92
C MET A 15 11.26 3.34 -14.85
N HIS A 16 9.95 3.07 -14.91
CA HIS A 16 9.02 3.90 -15.68
C HIS A 16 8.86 5.29 -15.08
N ASP A 17 8.78 5.39 -13.75
CA ASP A 17 8.69 6.65 -13.03
C ASP A 17 9.95 7.50 -13.22
N PHE A 18 11.14 6.91 -13.12
CA PHE A 18 12.40 7.59 -13.41
C PHE A 18 12.46 8.21 -14.83
N ARG A 19 11.78 7.58 -15.80
CA ARG A 19 11.74 8.06 -17.18
C ARG A 19 10.63 9.08 -17.44
N SER A 20 9.47 8.90 -16.82
CA SER A 20 8.24 9.63 -17.18
C SER A 20 7.76 10.61 -16.11
N GLY A 21 8.34 10.55 -14.90
CA GLY A 21 7.92 11.29 -13.70
C GLY A 21 6.45 11.04 -13.32
N ARG A 22 5.88 9.92 -13.79
CA ARG A 22 4.46 9.59 -13.65
C ARG A 22 4.31 8.08 -13.49
N ILE A 23 3.63 7.71 -12.43
CA ILE A 23 3.16 6.34 -12.19
C ILE A 23 1.79 6.15 -12.88
N PRO A 24 1.66 5.21 -13.84
CA PRO A 24 0.41 4.99 -14.56
C PRO A 24 -0.71 4.45 -13.65
N ASN A 25 -1.87 5.10 -13.70
CA ASN A 25 -3.07 4.70 -12.93
C ASN A 25 -3.54 3.28 -13.27
N TRP A 26 -3.29 2.81 -14.49
CA TRP A 26 -3.61 1.45 -14.94
C TRP A 26 -2.84 0.36 -14.20
N VAL A 27 -1.75 0.71 -13.49
CA VAL A 27 -1.02 -0.24 -12.65
C VAL A 27 -1.49 -0.11 -11.20
N THR A 28 -1.58 1.12 -10.68
CA THR A 28 -1.89 1.35 -9.26
C THR A 28 -3.35 1.02 -8.90
N LEU A 29 -4.32 1.33 -9.76
CA LEU A 29 -5.74 1.08 -9.46
C LEU A 29 -6.09 -0.43 -9.45
N PRO A 30 -5.64 -1.26 -10.41
CA PRO A 30 -5.86 -2.70 -10.32
C PRO A 30 -5.16 -3.33 -9.14
N LEU A 31 -3.93 -2.92 -8.82
CA LEU A 31 -3.20 -3.38 -7.62
C LEU A 31 -3.98 -3.08 -6.34
N LEU A 32 -4.49 -1.85 -6.20
CA LEU A 32 -5.31 -1.45 -5.06
C LEU A 32 -6.60 -2.27 -4.99
N GLY A 33 -7.28 -2.47 -6.14
CA GLY A 33 -8.49 -3.27 -6.22
C GLY A 33 -8.27 -4.72 -5.83
N ILE A 34 -7.18 -5.34 -6.31
CA ILE A 34 -6.81 -6.71 -5.95
C ILE A 34 -6.52 -6.81 -4.44
N GLY A 35 -5.72 -5.88 -3.89
CA GLY A 35 -5.40 -5.86 -2.46
C GLY A 35 -6.64 -5.66 -1.58
N LEU A 36 -7.53 -4.75 -1.98
CA LEU A 36 -8.82 -4.55 -1.33
C LEU A 36 -9.65 -5.83 -1.38
N ILE A 37 -9.82 -6.49 -2.53
CA ILE A 37 -10.63 -7.71 -2.63
C ILE A 37 -10.02 -8.87 -1.83
N SER A 38 -8.69 -9.02 -1.85
CA SER A 38 -8.01 -10.13 -1.18
C SER A 38 -7.95 -9.98 0.34
N ASN A 39 -7.86 -8.73 0.83
CA ASN A 39 -7.68 -8.43 2.26
C ASN A 39 -8.84 -7.61 2.86
N PHE A 40 -9.95 -7.43 2.14
CA PHE A 40 -11.17 -6.79 2.67
C PHE A 40 -11.71 -7.57 3.89
N PRO A 41 -12.53 -6.96 4.76
CA PRO A 41 -12.98 -7.55 6.02
C PRO A 41 -13.62 -8.95 5.92
N SER A 42 -14.12 -9.35 4.75
CA SER A 42 -14.58 -10.72 4.50
C SER A 42 -13.46 -11.78 4.63
N ALA A 43 -12.21 -11.42 4.36
CA ALA A 43 -11.04 -12.27 4.62
C ALA A 43 -10.66 -12.28 6.10
N SER A 44 -10.80 -11.17 6.84
CA SER A 44 -10.54 -11.12 8.29
C SER A 44 -11.61 -11.86 9.10
N LEU A 45 -12.86 -11.87 8.66
CA LEU A 45 -13.94 -12.70 9.21
C LEU A 45 -13.70 -14.20 9.02
N ARG A 46 -13.02 -14.60 7.93
CA ARG A 46 -12.65 -16.00 7.66
C ARG A 46 -11.38 -16.44 8.40
N ALA A 47 -10.52 -15.50 8.80
CA ALA A 47 -9.26 -15.76 9.51
C ALA A 47 -9.41 -15.98 11.03
N GLY A 48 -10.63 -15.90 11.56
CA GLY A 48 -10.91 -16.06 13.00
C GLY A 48 -10.64 -14.79 13.83
N PRO A 49 -11.01 -14.78 15.12
CA PRO A 49 -10.99 -13.59 15.98
C PRO A 49 -9.63 -12.88 16.08
N GLY A 50 -8.51 -13.60 15.89
CA GLY A 50 -7.16 -13.04 15.98
C GLY A 50 -6.78 -12.00 14.91
N ALA A 51 -7.48 -11.96 13.77
CA ALA A 51 -7.20 -11.00 12.69
C ALA A 51 -7.81 -9.60 12.94
N LEU A 52 -8.90 -9.52 13.72
CA LEU A 52 -9.43 -8.26 14.21
C LEU A 52 -8.63 -7.74 15.42
N GLU A 53 -8.17 -8.65 16.29
CA GLU A 53 -7.38 -8.32 17.48
C GLU A 53 -6.00 -7.72 17.17
N SER A 54 -5.44 -8.01 15.99
CA SER A 54 -4.10 -7.54 15.61
C SER A 54 -4.04 -6.07 15.17
N GLY A 55 -5.18 -5.36 15.08
CA GLY A 55 -5.22 -3.91 14.77
C GLY A 55 -4.70 -3.52 13.38
N ALA A 56 -4.18 -4.47 12.60
CA ALA A 56 -3.54 -4.25 11.29
C ALA A 56 -4.47 -3.59 10.28
N PHE A 57 -5.76 -3.90 10.34
CA PHE A 57 -6.78 -3.25 9.52
C PHE A 57 -6.83 -1.75 9.81
N VAL A 58 -6.96 -1.37 11.09
CA VAL A 58 -7.01 0.04 11.51
C VAL A 58 -5.71 0.76 11.12
N VAL A 59 -4.56 0.13 11.33
CA VAL A 59 -3.25 0.67 10.93
C VAL A 59 -3.16 0.90 9.43
N THR A 60 -3.65 -0.04 8.61
CA THR A 60 -3.66 0.07 7.14
C THR A 60 -4.53 1.24 6.67
N TRP A 61 -5.72 1.40 7.25
CA TRP A 61 -6.59 2.54 6.98
C TRP A 61 -5.97 3.88 7.38
N LEU A 62 -5.39 3.94 8.59
CA LEU A 62 -4.69 5.13 9.07
C LEU A 62 -3.50 5.48 8.17
N ALA A 63 -2.72 4.49 7.74
CA ALA A 63 -1.61 4.70 6.81
C ALA A 63 -2.09 5.23 5.45
N CYS A 64 -3.20 4.70 4.92
CA CYS A 64 -3.80 5.23 3.68
C CYS A 64 -4.30 6.68 3.86
N LEU A 65 -4.92 7.00 5.00
CA LEU A 65 -5.35 8.36 5.33
C LEU A 65 -4.14 9.31 5.40
N LEU A 66 -3.06 8.91 6.06
CA LEU A 66 -1.83 9.71 6.16
C LEU A 66 -1.21 9.95 4.77
N LEU A 67 -1.15 8.94 3.91
CA LEU A 67 -0.68 9.09 2.52
C LEU A 67 -1.56 10.06 1.73
N PHE A 68 -2.89 10.00 1.90
CA PHE A 68 -3.80 10.94 1.26
C PHE A 68 -3.58 12.38 1.75
N LEU A 69 -3.39 12.57 3.06
CA LEU A 69 -3.09 13.89 3.64
C LEU A 69 -1.72 14.40 3.19
N ALA A 70 -0.70 13.55 3.15
CA ALA A 70 0.65 13.89 2.68
C ALA A 70 0.63 14.29 1.19
N TRP A 71 -0.14 13.60 0.35
CA TRP A 71 -0.37 14.00 -1.03
C TRP A 71 -1.08 15.35 -1.12
N ARG A 72 -2.14 15.56 -0.33
CA ARG A 72 -2.88 16.84 -0.28
C ARG A 72 -2.01 18.01 0.19
N ALA A 73 -1.06 17.75 1.09
CA ALA A 73 -0.09 18.72 1.57
C ALA A 73 1.07 18.97 0.59
N GLY A 74 1.16 18.22 -0.51
CA GLY A 74 2.22 18.33 -1.51
C GLY A 74 3.54 17.66 -1.11
N TRP A 75 3.55 16.84 -0.05
CA TRP A 75 4.76 16.16 0.43
C TRP A 75 5.09 14.91 -0.40
N VAL A 76 4.08 14.33 -1.06
CA VAL A 76 4.19 13.08 -1.83
C VAL A 76 3.56 13.25 -3.19
N GLY A 77 4.19 12.67 -4.23
CA GLY A 77 3.62 12.56 -5.56
C GLY A 77 2.32 11.74 -5.55
N GLY A 78 1.30 12.17 -6.29
CA GLY A 78 0.03 11.43 -6.34
C GLY A 78 0.16 10.02 -6.91
N GLY A 79 1.22 9.74 -7.68
CA GLY A 79 1.59 8.40 -8.12
C GLY A 79 2.06 7.53 -6.95
N ASP A 80 3.03 8.02 -6.18
CA ASP A 80 3.64 7.32 -5.05
C ASP A 80 2.60 7.03 -3.98
N ALA A 81 1.75 8.00 -3.65
CA ALA A 81 0.70 7.82 -2.67
C ALA A 81 -0.24 6.66 -3.06
N LYS A 82 -0.63 6.55 -4.33
CA LYS A 82 -1.48 5.46 -4.83
C LYS A 82 -0.75 4.12 -4.81
N LEU A 83 0.52 4.09 -5.21
CA LEU A 83 1.32 2.86 -5.20
C LEU A 83 1.46 2.33 -3.77
N TRP A 84 1.80 3.20 -2.83
CA TRP A 84 1.93 2.84 -1.41
C TRP A 84 0.62 2.34 -0.80
N MET A 85 -0.49 3.02 -1.07
CA MET A 85 -1.82 2.53 -0.64
C MET A 85 -2.11 1.14 -1.21
N ALA A 86 -1.78 0.89 -2.47
CA ALA A 86 -1.99 -0.42 -3.08
C ALA A 86 -1.12 -1.51 -2.44
N LEU A 87 0.15 -1.21 -2.16
CA LEU A 87 1.06 -2.15 -1.52
C LEU A 87 0.64 -2.49 -0.08
N LEU A 88 0.17 -1.50 0.69
CA LEU A 88 -0.36 -1.71 2.04
C LEU A 88 -1.52 -2.69 2.06
N TRP A 89 -2.43 -2.60 1.09
CA TRP A 89 -3.57 -3.50 0.95
C TRP A 89 -3.21 -4.88 0.39
N LEU A 90 -2.13 -4.98 -0.38
CA LEU A 90 -1.67 -6.25 -0.97
C LEU A 90 -0.77 -7.05 -0.01
N ALA A 91 -0.11 -6.37 0.92
CA ALA A 91 0.80 -6.98 1.88
C ALA A 91 0.03 -7.72 2.99
N PRO A 92 0.59 -8.83 3.52
CA PRO A 92 0.09 -9.44 4.75
C PRO A 92 0.09 -8.44 5.90
N ALA A 93 -0.87 -8.58 6.83
CA ALA A 93 -1.08 -7.68 7.96
C ALA A 93 0.22 -7.26 8.71
N ALA A 94 1.10 -8.22 9.04
CA ALA A 94 2.35 -7.94 9.74
C ALA A 94 3.35 -7.11 8.90
N LEU A 95 3.38 -7.36 7.58
CA LEU A 95 4.22 -6.62 6.64
C LEU A 95 3.64 -5.23 6.34
N ALA A 96 2.31 -5.11 6.30
CA ALA A 96 1.64 -3.82 6.13
C ALA A 96 1.91 -2.88 7.33
N GLN A 97 1.90 -3.41 8.56
CA GLN A 97 2.24 -2.63 9.76
C GLN A 97 3.68 -2.13 9.76
N THR A 98 4.64 -3.00 9.41
CA THR A 98 6.04 -2.60 9.31
C THR A 98 6.28 -1.61 8.17
N ALA A 99 5.63 -1.79 7.02
CA ALA A 99 5.68 -0.83 5.92
C ALA A 99 5.08 0.54 6.30
N ALA A 100 3.96 0.56 7.03
CA ALA A 100 3.36 1.79 7.53
C ALA A 100 4.29 2.52 8.51
N LEU A 101 4.97 1.80 9.40
CA LEU A 101 5.96 2.38 10.31
C LEU A 101 7.15 2.98 9.55
N VAL A 102 7.72 2.24 8.59
CA VAL A 102 8.83 2.73 7.76
C VAL A 102 8.42 3.99 6.99
N MET A 103 7.22 4.00 6.40
CA MET A 103 6.69 5.18 5.72
C MET A 103 6.51 6.37 6.65
N SER A 104 5.99 6.16 7.86
CA SER A 104 5.85 7.25 8.83
C SER A 104 7.20 7.85 9.23
N GLY A 105 8.25 7.02 9.33
CA GLY A 105 9.61 7.47 9.59
C GLY A 105 10.19 8.32 8.45
N THR A 106 9.87 7.99 7.18
CA THR A 106 10.34 8.78 6.03
C THR A 106 9.69 10.15 5.89
N PHE A 107 8.56 10.41 6.56
CA PHE A 107 7.95 11.75 6.59
C PHE A 107 8.49 12.67 7.68
N ILE A 108 9.25 12.12 8.64
CA ILE A 108 9.79 12.85 9.79
C ILE A 108 11.24 13.30 9.55
N LEU A 109 11.94 12.66 8.60
CA LEU A 109 13.31 12.98 8.15
C LEU A 109 13.29 13.97 6.98
#